data_AF-A0A0J8V9N1-F1
#
_entry.id   AF-A0A0J8V9N1-F1
#
_cell.length_a   1.000
_cell.length_b   1.000
_cell.length_c   1.000
_cell.angle_alpha   90.00
_cell.angle_beta   90.00
_cell.angle_gamma   90.00
#
_symmetry.space_group_name_H-M   'P 1'
#
loop_
_entity.id
_entity.type
_entity.pdbx_description
1 polymer ?
#
loop_
_entity_poly.entity_id
_entity_poly.type
_entity_poly.pdbx_seq_one_letter_code
_entity_poly.pdbx_strand_id
1 'polypeptide(L)'
;MRKNKQRAKSANHQAILPQHTGRLEGKWKSSAMLSYIATLLGKSRLTVSAVVAFVLTIVVVWQYYQYQESLTQLVAKEAIIVDQRDQINELLVELDNQGQNVIELESNVSLASELLADNNLTVSLLNEKVEQLLEDNADKEAALRLVKLDYQRNLSKERNKGKARIRSSEQALAQEREALALQEASVNSKIGDLDDWEKKKAEFDKLYASSALEVENEKRIDKLMAQFNSLRVDLTVVNECDKDYLYRYNEAKSVLNHIRTFIQKYEMKQEYYFFVISNDSQITSQNRKICFKD
;
A
#
# COMPACT_ATOMS: atom_id res chain seq x y z
N MET A 1 -32.52 55.85 30.85
CA MET A 1 -33.55 56.06 31.91
C MET A 1 -32.98 55.55 33.23
N ARG A 2 -32.74 56.45 34.20
CA ARG A 2 -33.41 56.51 35.53
C ARG A 2 -33.17 55.25 36.39
N LYS A 3 -32.22 55.33 37.35
CA LYS A 3 -32.40 55.64 38.78
C LYS A 3 -33.38 54.69 39.52
N ASN A 4 -32.88 54.00 40.55
CA ASN A 4 -33.48 53.78 41.89
C ASN A 4 -32.59 52.74 42.61
N LYS A 5 -31.93 52.94 43.76
CA LYS A 5 -32.07 53.80 44.95
C LYS A 5 -33.33 53.56 45.79
N GLN A 6 -33.24 52.60 46.70
CA GLN A 6 -33.93 52.50 48.00
C GLN A 6 -32.90 51.77 48.89
N ARG A 7 -32.24 52.30 49.94
CA ARG A 7 -32.62 53.05 51.15
C ARG A 7 -33.94 52.60 51.79
N ALA A 8 -33.81 51.75 52.81
CA ALA A 8 -34.64 51.78 54.00
C ALA A 8 -33.81 52.33 55.16
N LYS A 9 -34.36 53.35 55.84
CA LYS A 9 -33.90 53.98 57.08
C LYS A 9 -34.96 53.68 58.14
N SER A 10 -34.54 53.41 59.38
CA SER A 10 -35.18 53.86 60.63
C SER A 10 -34.19 53.54 61.76
N ALA A 11 -33.46 54.48 62.38
CA ALA A 11 -33.89 55.52 63.34
C ALA A 11 -34.54 54.86 64.58
N ASN A 12 -34.12 55.05 65.83
CA ASN A 12 -33.64 56.25 66.55
C ASN A 12 -32.86 55.83 67.83
N HIS A 13 -31.73 56.48 68.15
CA HIS A 13 -31.52 57.42 69.29
C HIS A 13 -31.71 56.78 70.69
N GLN A 14 -30.77 56.86 71.64
CA GLN A 14 -30.18 58.09 72.17
C GLN A 14 -28.79 57.83 72.76
N ALA A 15 -27.84 58.70 72.43
CA ALA A 15 -26.68 58.99 73.25
C ALA A 15 -27.05 60.15 74.19
N ILE A 16 -26.78 60.00 75.48
CA ILE A 16 -26.72 61.10 76.45
C ILE A 16 -25.46 60.89 77.30
N LEU A 17 -24.41 61.63 76.97
CA LEU A 17 -23.44 62.12 77.96
C LEU A 17 -23.97 63.49 78.44
N PRO A 18 -23.68 63.88 79.69
CA PRO A 18 -22.63 64.88 79.81
C PRO A 18 -21.67 64.66 80.99
N GLN A 19 -20.41 65.03 80.73
CA GLN A 19 -19.47 65.56 81.72
C GLN A 19 -19.87 67.00 82.10
N HIS A 20 -19.79 67.31 83.39
CA HIS A 20 -19.55 68.63 84.00
C HIS A 20 -19.15 68.30 85.45
N THR A 21 -17.94 68.46 85.99
CA THR A 21 -16.97 69.57 86.09
C THR A 21 -17.54 70.91 86.57
N GLY A 22 -17.07 71.32 87.75
CA GLY A 22 -17.28 72.61 88.44
C GLY A 22 -18.27 72.51 89.61
N ARG A 23 -18.04 73.06 90.80
CA ARG A 23 -16.98 73.93 91.32
C ARG A 23 -17.19 74.04 92.84
N LEU A 24 -16.09 74.18 93.56
CA LEU A 24 -15.96 74.45 95.00
C LEU A 24 -16.74 75.68 95.47
N GLU A 25 -17.55 75.53 96.53
CA GLU A 25 -17.75 76.49 97.64
C GLU A 25 -18.09 75.61 98.87
N GLY A 26 -17.32 75.57 99.96
CA GLY A 26 -17.02 76.72 100.80
C GLY A 26 -18.01 76.76 101.96
N LYS A 27 -17.75 76.00 103.04
CA LYS A 27 -18.17 76.37 104.41
C LYS A 27 -17.41 75.55 105.44
N TRP A 28 -16.25 76.11 105.79
CA TRP A 28 -15.71 75.99 107.13
C TRP A 28 -16.73 76.55 108.14
N LYS A 29 -17.07 75.77 109.17
CA LYS A 29 -17.29 76.31 110.51
C LYS A 29 -16.63 75.37 111.52
N SER A 30 -15.41 75.76 111.86
CA SER A 30 -14.73 75.40 113.09
C SER A 30 -15.54 75.81 114.32
N SER A 31 -15.29 75.03 115.37
CA SER A 31 -15.16 75.44 116.78
C SER A 31 -16.40 75.50 117.67
N ALA A 32 -16.19 74.82 118.81
CA ALA A 32 -16.41 75.30 120.17
C ALA A 32 -17.85 75.33 120.70
N MET A 33 -18.13 74.39 121.61
CA MET A 33 -18.53 74.75 122.97
C MET A 33 -17.96 73.73 123.96
N LEU A 34 -16.79 74.07 124.51
CA LEU A 34 -16.39 73.73 125.86
C LEU A 34 -17.11 74.68 126.83
N SER A 35 -17.32 74.22 128.07
CA SER A 35 -17.63 75.02 129.28
C SER A 35 -19.09 75.53 129.36
N TYR A 36 -19.87 75.33 130.44
CA TYR A 36 -19.54 75.27 131.86
C TYR A 36 -20.62 74.51 132.67
N ILE A 37 -20.22 74.22 133.91
CA ILE A 37 -20.82 73.38 134.95
C ILE A 37 -21.97 74.10 135.69
N ALA A 38 -23.03 73.37 136.06
CA ALA A 38 -23.78 73.63 137.30
C ALA A 38 -24.50 72.36 137.79
N THR A 39 -23.77 71.59 138.59
CA THR A 39 -24.21 70.90 139.81
C THR A 39 -25.71 70.70 140.05
N LEU A 40 -26.15 69.44 140.09
CA LEU A 40 -27.15 68.97 141.04
C LEU A 40 -26.68 67.65 141.65
N LEU A 41 -26.78 67.57 142.97
CA LEU A 41 -26.11 66.63 143.86
C LEU A 41 -26.54 65.17 143.66
N GLY A 42 -25.60 64.25 143.93
CA GLY A 42 -25.93 62.98 144.61
C GLY A 42 -25.51 61.68 143.91
N LYS A 43 -24.30 61.20 144.22
CA LYS A 43 -23.88 59.77 144.26
C LYS A 43 -24.10 58.89 142.99
N SER A 44 -23.08 58.74 142.13
CA SER A 44 -22.76 57.49 141.37
C SER A 44 -21.59 57.68 140.38
N ARG A 45 -20.35 57.37 140.78
CA ARG A 45 -19.14 57.47 139.92
C ARG A 45 -18.49 56.12 139.54
N LEU A 46 -19.10 54.98 139.86
CA LEU A 46 -18.54 53.65 139.57
C LEU A 46 -19.20 52.93 138.38
N THR A 47 -20.39 53.35 137.93
CA THR A 47 -21.12 52.72 136.81
C THR A 47 -20.69 53.26 135.44
N VAL A 48 -20.16 54.48 135.37
CA VAL A 48 -19.80 55.12 134.09
C VAL A 48 -18.50 54.54 133.50
N SER A 49 -17.52 54.13 134.32
CA SER A 49 -16.25 53.57 133.85
C SER A 49 -16.38 52.15 133.29
N ALA A 50 -17.23 51.32 133.91
CA ALA A 50 -17.45 49.93 133.46
C ALA A 50 -18.19 49.90 132.10
N VAL A 51 -19.14 50.82 131.90
CA VAL A 51 -19.89 50.95 130.64
C VAL A 51 -18.96 51.37 129.49
N VAL A 52 -18.01 52.29 129.72
CA VAL A 52 -17.05 52.71 128.68
C VAL A 52 -16.11 51.57 128.28
N ALA A 53 -15.60 50.79 129.23
CA ALA A 53 -14.74 49.64 128.93
C ALA A 53 -15.49 48.54 128.15
N PHE A 54 -16.76 48.28 128.50
CA PHE A 54 -17.60 47.28 127.82
C PHE A 54 -18.00 47.73 126.41
N VAL A 55 -18.22 49.02 126.20
CA VAL A 55 -18.48 49.58 124.86
C VAL A 55 -17.23 49.47 123.99
N LEU A 56 -16.04 49.73 124.53
CA LEU A 56 -14.79 49.60 123.78
C LEU A 56 -14.50 48.15 123.36
N THR A 57 -14.75 47.16 124.22
CA THR A 57 -14.56 45.74 123.85
C THR A 57 -15.57 45.30 122.78
N ILE A 58 -16.83 45.73 122.88
CA ILE A 58 -17.85 45.48 121.85
C ILE A 58 -17.44 46.10 120.51
N VAL A 59 -16.94 47.34 120.52
CA VAL A 59 -16.47 48.02 119.29
C VAL A 59 -15.28 47.27 118.68
N VAL A 60 -14.30 46.85 119.47
CA VAL A 60 -13.13 46.10 118.96
C VAL A 60 -13.52 44.74 118.38
N VAL A 61 -14.42 44.00 119.04
CA VAL A 61 -14.93 42.72 118.52
C VAL A 61 -15.73 42.92 117.24
N TRP A 62 -16.56 43.97 117.18
CA TRP A 62 -17.31 44.32 115.98
C TRP A 62 -16.39 44.72 114.82
N GLN A 63 -15.31 45.46 115.13
CA GLN A 63 -14.30 45.87 114.16
C GLN A 63 -13.46 44.68 113.66
N TYR A 64 -13.17 43.71 114.52
CA TYR A 64 -12.52 42.45 114.14
C TYR A 64 -13.44 41.59 113.25
N TYR A 65 -14.74 41.52 113.55
CA TYR A 65 -15.71 40.78 112.75
C TYR A 65 -15.89 41.42 111.37
N GLN A 66 -16.03 42.75 111.30
CA GLN A 66 -16.04 43.49 110.04
C GLN A 66 -14.77 43.30 109.23
N TYR A 67 -13.61 43.26 109.89
CA TYR A 67 -12.34 43.00 109.22
C TYR A 67 -12.28 41.58 108.66
N GLN A 68 -12.74 40.57 109.40
CA GLN A 68 -12.79 39.19 108.93
C GLN A 68 -13.77 39.03 107.75
N GLU A 69 -14.93 39.68 107.79
CA GLU A 69 -15.90 39.70 106.69
C GLU A 69 -15.35 40.42 105.44
N SER A 70 -14.54 41.48 105.63
CA SER A 70 -13.85 42.14 104.52
C SER A 70 -12.77 41.24 103.89
N LEU A 71 -12.06 40.43 104.68
CA LEU A 71 -11.06 39.48 104.20
C LEU A 71 -11.70 38.32 103.43
N THR A 72 -12.81 37.75 103.91
CA THR A 72 -13.53 36.70 103.18
C THR A 72 -14.12 37.22 101.86
N GLN A 73 -14.60 38.46 101.83
CA GLN A 73 -15.02 39.11 100.58
C GLN A 73 -13.85 39.37 99.62
N LEU A 74 -12.66 39.70 100.12
CA LEU A 74 -11.46 39.88 99.30
C LEU A 74 -10.99 38.55 98.69
N VAL A 75 -10.94 37.47 99.48
CA VAL A 75 -10.59 36.14 99.00
C VAL A 75 -11.62 35.61 97.98
N ALA A 76 -12.92 35.86 98.21
CA ALA A 76 -13.96 35.50 97.25
C ALA A 76 -13.84 36.29 95.93
N LYS A 77 -13.50 37.58 95.99
CA LYS A 77 -13.21 38.39 94.80
C LYS A 77 -11.96 37.92 94.07
N GLU A 78 -10.92 37.54 94.79
CA GLU A 78 -9.68 37.01 94.22
C GLU A 78 -9.93 35.67 93.51
N ALA A 79 -10.74 34.77 94.08
CA ALA A 79 -11.16 33.54 93.41
C ALA A 79 -11.94 33.80 92.10
N ILE A 80 -12.85 34.79 92.09
CA ILE A 80 -13.57 35.20 90.87
C ILE A 80 -12.62 35.79 89.82
N ILE A 81 -11.63 36.58 90.24
CA ILE A 81 -10.63 37.16 89.33
C ILE A 81 -9.75 36.07 88.72
N VAL A 82 -9.37 35.04 89.48
CA VAL A 82 -8.61 33.89 88.97
C VAL A 82 -9.44 33.08 87.98
N ASP A 83 -10.69 32.74 88.31
CA ASP A 83 -11.60 32.02 87.40
C ASP A 83 -11.85 32.79 86.09
N GLN A 84 -12.09 34.11 86.18
CA GLN A 84 -12.22 34.97 85.00
C GLN A 84 -10.94 35.01 84.17
N ARG A 85 -9.77 35.01 84.82
CA ARG A 85 -8.47 34.98 84.13
C ARG A 85 -8.25 33.65 83.42
N ASP A 86 -8.64 32.53 84.03
CA ASP A 86 -8.52 31.20 83.42
C ASP A 86 -9.46 31.06 82.22
N GLN A 87 -10.71 31.53 82.31
CA GLN A 87 -11.64 31.59 81.17
C GLN A 87 -11.13 32.50 80.04
N ILE A 88 -10.53 33.66 80.37
CA ILE A 88 -9.91 34.54 79.38
C ILE A 88 -8.73 33.84 78.70
N ASN A 89 -7.88 33.13 79.46
CA ASN A 89 -6.76 32.40 78.90
C ASN A 89 -7.22 31.25 77.98
N GLU A 90 -8.26 30.50 78.38
CA GLU A 90 -8.85 29.45 77.56
C GLU A 90 -9.41 30.01 76.25
N LEU A 91 -10.15 31.12 76.30
CA LEU A 91 -10.66 31.82 75.11
C LEU A 91 -9.54 32.37 74.23
N LEU A 92 -8.43 32.83 74.80
CA LEU A 92 -7.27 33.28 74.03
C LEU A 92 -6.59 32.12 73.30
N VAL A 93 -6.47 30.95 73.94
CA VAL A 93 -5.92 29.74 73.30
C VAL A 93 -6.83 29.24 72.18
N GLU A 94 -8.15 29.20 72.41
CA GLU A 94 -9.12 28.81 71.37
C GLU A 94 -9.12 29.80 70.20
N LEU A 95 -9.04 31.11 70.47
CA LEU A 95 -8.94 32.13 69.44
C LEU A 95 -7.64 32.02 68.63
N ASP A 96 -6.52 31.70 69.29
CA ASP A 96 -5.24 31.46 68.60
C ASP A 96 -5.31 30.21 67.71
N ASN A 97 -5.86 29.10 68.22
CA ASN A 97 -6.09 27.89 67.43
C ASN A 97 -7.01 28.13 66.23
N GLN A 98 -8.11 28.87 66.41
CA GLN A 98 -9.00 29.25 65.32
C GLN A 98 -8.28 30.16 64.32
N GLY A 99 -7.44 31.08 64.79
CA GLY A 99 -6.59 31.92 63.94
C GLY A 99 -5.64 31.09 63.07
N GLN A 100 -4.95 30.10 63.67
CA GLN A 100 -4.05 29.20 62.94
C GLN A 100 -4.80 28.36 61.89
N ASN A 101 -5.98 27.82 62.24
CA ASN A 101 -6.82 27.07 61.30
C ASN A 101 -7.29 27.92 60.11
N VAL A 102 -7.63 29.19 60.33
CA VAL A 102 -8.03 30.12 59.26
C VAL A 102 -6.85 30.42 58.34
N ILE A 103 -5.65 30.64 58.89
CA ILE A 103 -4.43 30.87 58.10
C ILE A 103 -4.09 29.64 57.25
N GLU A 104 -4.17 28.43 57.83
CA GLU A 104 -3.92 27.18 57.10
C GLU A 104 -4.96 26.97 55.99
N LEU A 105 -6.25 27.23 56.26
CA LEU A 105 -7.30 27.13 55.27
C LEU A 105 -7.11 28.12 54.11
N GLU A 106 -6.74 29.38 54.41
CA GLU A 106 -6.48 30.41 53.40
C GLU A 106 -5.29 30.00 52.51
N SER A 107 -4.22 29.47 53.10
CA SER A 107 -3.08 28.92 52.35
C SER A 107 -3.49 27.76 51.44
N ASN A 108 -4.28 26.81 51.95
CA ASN A 108 -4.76 25.66 51.17
C ASN A 108 -5.69 26.08 50.03
N VAL A 109 -6.57 27.06 50.25
CA VAL A 109 -7.43 27.63 49.21
C VAL A 109 -6.61 28.35 48.14
N SER A 110 -5.58 29.11 48.54
CA SER A 110 -4.67 29.77 47.60
C SER A 110 -3.95 28.75 46.72
N LEU A 111 -3.36 27.71 47.31
CA LEU A 111 -2.66 26.64 46.58
C LEU A 111 -3.61 25.88 45.64
N ALA A 112 -4.82 25.55 46.10
CA ALA A 112 -5.83 24.91 45.26
C ALA A 112 -6.24 25.80 44.08
N SER A 113 -6.35 27.12 44.29
CA SER A 113 -6.68 28.07 43.23
C SER A 113 -5.58 28.19 42.18
N GLU A 114 -4.32 28.19 42.59
CA GLU A 114 -3.16 28.21 41.68
C GLU A 114 -3.10 26.92 40.86
N LEU A 115 -3.29 25.76 41.50
CA LEU A 115 -3.33 24.46 40.84
C LEU A 115 -4.52 24.33 39.88
N LEU A 116 -5.67 24.92 40.20
CA LEU A 116 -6.81 25.00 39.28
C LEU A 116 -6.50 25.89 38.06
N ALA A 117 -5.82 27.02 38.27
CA ALA A 117 -5.42 27.89 37.17
C ALA A 117 -4.40 27.21 36.23
N ASP A 118 -3.41 26.52 36.78
CA ASP A 118 -2.40 25.77 36.01
C ASP A 118 -3.02 24.58 35.26
N ASN A 119 -3.90 23.83 35.91
CA ASN A 119 -4.65 22.75 35.25
C ASN A 119 -5.54 23.28 34.13
N ASN A 120 -6.20 24.42 34.32
CA ASN A 120 -7.02 25.02 33.29
C ASN A 120 -6.19 25.45 32.07
N LEU A 121 -4.99 26.02 32.30
CA LEU A 121 -4.05 26.36 31.24
C LEU A 121 -3.56 25.11 30.49
N THR A 122 -3.22 24.05 31.23
CA THR A 122 -2.81 22.76 30.67
C THR A 122 -3.91 22.13 29.82
N VAL A 123 -5.16 22.10 30.33
CA VAL A 123 -6.32 21.60 29.59
C VAL A 123 -6.57 22.41 28.32
N SER A 124 -6.44 23.75 28.38
CA SER A 124 -6.58 24.60 27.20
C SER A 124 -5.54 24.26 26.13
N LEU A 125 -4.27 24.09 26.52
CA LEU A 125 -3.19 23.72 25.60
C LEU A 125 -3.40 22.32 25.00
N LEU A 126 -3.88 21.37 25.80
CA LEU A 126 -4.22 20.02 25.34
C LEU A 126 -5.35 20.05 24.32
N ASN A 127 -6.40 20.84 24.56
CA ASN A 127 -7.52 20.99 23.63
C ASN A 127 -7.06 21.57 22.30
N GLU A 128 -6.24 22.62 22.31
CA GLU A 128 -5.67 23.22 21.09
C GLU A 128 -4.85 22.19 20.29
N LYS A 129 -4.00 21.39 20.96
CA LYS A 129 -3.23 20.32 20.31
C LYS A 129 -4.12 19.23 19.73
N VAL A 130 -5.21 18.88 20.41
CA VAL A 130 -6.16 17.87 19.91
C VAL A 130 -6.86 18.38 18.66
N GLU A 131 -7.32 19.62 18.65
CA GLU A 131 -7.94 20.24 17.45
C GLU A 131 -6.95 20.27 16.28
N GLN A 132 -5.71 20.68 16.53
CA GLN A 132 -4.66 20.68 15.51
C GLN A 132 -4.39 19.27 14.94
N LEU A 133 -4.30 18.25 15.80
CA LEU A 133 -4.07 16.88 15.35
C LEU A 133 -5.26 16.31 14.56
N LEU A 134 -6.48 16.71 14.89
CA LEU A 134 -7.66 16.31 14.13
C LEU A 134 -7.67 16.92 12.73
N GLU A 135 -7.31 18.20 12.60
CA GLU A 135 -7.17 18.87 11.30
C GLU A 135 -6.06 18.23 10.46
N ASP A 136 -4.87 18.05 11.04
CA ASP A 136 -3.74 17.38 10.38
C ASP A 136 -4.09 15.95 9.91
N ASN A 137 -4.88 15.22 10.69
CA ASN A 137 -5.30 13.87 10.32
C ASN A 137 -6.32 13.89 9.17
N ALA A 138 -7.27 14.83 9.18
CA ALA A 138 -8.22 15.00 8.09
C ALA A 138 -7.50 15.34 6.76
N ASP A 139 -6.50 16.21 6.80
CA ASP A 139 -5.69 16.58 5.64
C ASP A 139 -4.87 15.39 5.11
N LYS A 140 -4.25 14.62 6.01
CA LYS A 140 -3.52 13.41 5.62
C LYS A 140 -4.45 12.34 5.02
N GLU A 141 -5.65 12.17 5.56
CA GLU A 141 -6.65 11.26 5.00
C GLU A 141 -7.11 11.70 3.60
N ALA A 142 -7.35 12.99 3.40
CA ALA A 142 -7.68 13.55 2.10
C ALA A 142 -6.55 13.34 1.08
N ALA A 143 -5.31 13.64 1.47
CA ALA A 143 -4.13 13.43 0.64
C ALA A 143 -3.94 11.94 0.30
N LEU A 144 -4.07 11.04 1.28
CA LEU A 144 -3.96 9.60 1.07
C LEU A 144 -5.03 9.10 0.09
N ARG A 145 -6.26 9.61 0.18
CA ARG A 145 -7.33 9.26 -0.76
C ARG A 145 -7.01 9.68 -2.19
N LEU A 146 -6.47 10.89 -2.39
CA LEU A 146 -6.04 11.35 -3.71
C LEU A 146 -4.92 10.49 -4.28
N VAL A 147 -3.89 10.18 -3.48
CA VAL A 147 -2.78 9.31 -3.90
C VAL A 147 -3.27 7.91 -4.25
N LYS A 148 -4.17 7.32 -3.46
CA LYS A 148 -4.76 6.01 -3.75
C LYS A 148 -5.53 6.02 -5.07
N LEU A 149 -6.34 7.05 -5.32
CA LEU A 149 -7.10 7.18 -6.57
C LEU A 149 -6.17 7.33 -7.79
N ASP A 150 -5.14 8.18 -7.68
CA ASP A 150 -4.18 8.37 -8.77
C ASP A 150 -3.39 7.08 -9.04
N TYR A 151 -2.91 6.41 -7.99
CA TYR A 151 -2.24 5.12 -8.10
C TYR A 151 -3.11 4.06 -8.78
N GLN A 152 -4.38 3.93 -8.37
CA GLN A 152 -5.32 2.99 -8.99
C GLN A 152 -5.58 3.34 -10.46
N ARG A 153 -5.73 4.63 -10.78
CA ARG A 153 -5.90 5.10 -12.16
C ARG A 153 -4.67 4.76 -13.01
N ASN A 154 -3.46 5.02 -12.50
CA ASN A 154 -2.22 4.73 -13.20
C ASN A 154 -2.02 3.23 -13.42
N LEU A 155 -2.26 2.40 -12.40
CA LEU A 155 -2.25 0.94 -12.55
C LEU A 155 -3.24 0.46 -13.62
N SER A 156 -4.47 1.00 -13.62
CA SER A 156 -5.48 0.63 -14.62
C SER A 156 -5.05 1.03 -16.04
N LYS A 157 -4.42 2.20 -16.18
CA LYS A 157 -3.90 2.71 -17.46
C LYS A 157 -2.78 1.84 -17.99
N GLU A 158 -1.79 1.49 -17.15
CA GLU A 158 -0.68 0.63 -17.55
C GLU A 158 -1.14 -0.79 -17.86
N ARG A 159 -2.08 -1.34 -17.08
CA ARG A 159 -2.71 -2.63 -17.38
C ARG A 159 -3.41 -2.62 -18.75
N ASN A 160 -4.16 -1.56 -19.05
CA ASN A 160 -4.87 -1.43 -20.32
C ASN A 160 -3.91 -1.26 -21.50
N LYS A 161 -2.84 -0.47 -21.34
CA LYS A 161 -1.76 -0.38 -22.33
C LYS A 161 -1.09 -1.73 -22.58
N GLY A 162 -0.78 -2.47 -21.52
CA GLY A 162 -0.22 -3.82 -21.61
C GLY A 162 -1.13 -4.78 -22.38
N LYS A 163 -2.43 -4.80 -22.05
CA LYS A 163 -3.44 -5.60 -22.77
C LYS A 163 -3.55 -5.21 -24.25
N ALA A 164 -3.52 -3.91 -24.57
CA ALA A 164 -3.58 -3.43 -25.95
C ALA A 164 -2.35 -3.87 -26.76
N ARG A 165 -1.14 -3.79 -26.16
CA ARG A 165 0.10 -4.27 -26.79
C ARG A 165 0.06 -5.77 -27.07
N ILE A 166 -0.37 -6.57 -26.10
CA ILE A 166 -0.50 -8.02 -26.27
C ILE A 166 -1.45 -8.34 -27.42
N ARG A 167 -2.65 -7.76 -27.44
CA ARG A 167 -3.62 -7.96 -28.53
C ARG A 167 -3.07 -7.57 -29.89
N SER A 168 -2.37 -6.42 -29.96
CA SER A 168 -1.72 -5.99 -31.21
C SER A 168 -0.65 -6.97 -31.66
N SER A 169 0.16 -7.51 -30.75
CA SER A 169 1.18 -8.51 -31.08
C SER A 169 0.57 -9.85 -31.50
N GLU A 170 -0.51 -10.29 -30.84
CA GLU A 170 -1.23 -11.51 -31.21
C GLU A 170 -1.84 -11.40 -32.60
N GLN A 171 -2.41 -10.24 -32.94
CA GLN A 171 -2.96 -9.97 -34.26
C GLN A 171 -1.87 -9.94 -35.34
N ALA A 172 -0.74 -9.28 -35.09
CA ALA A 172 0.40 -9.27 -36.02
C ALA A 172 0.96 -10.68 -36.24
N LEU A 173 1.10 -11.46 -35.17
CA LEU A 173 1.58 -12.83 -35.23
C LEU A 173 0.60 -13.77 -35.96
N ALA A 174 -0.71 -13.54 -35.82
CA ALA A 174 -1.72 -14.26 -36.59
C ALA A 174 -1.61 -13.94 -38.10
N GLN A 175 -1.42 -12.67 -38.45
CA GLN A 175 -1.20 -12.25 -39.84
C GLN A 175 0.08 -12.84 -40.44
N GLU A 176 1.19 -12.84 -39.69
CA GLU A 176 2.44 -13.46 -40.13
C GLU A 176 2.28 -14.97 -40.35
N ARG A 177 1.56 -15.67 -39.46
CA ARG A 177 1.28 -17.10 -39.64
C ARG A 177 0.44 -17.39 -40.88
N GLU A 178 -0.56 -16.56 -41.17
CA GLU A 178 -1.37 -16.70 -42.38
C GLU A 178 -0.52 -16.44 -43.65
N ALA A 179 0.32 -15.40 -43.64
CA ALA A 179 1.24 -15.11 -44.74
C ALA A 179 2.25 -16.25 -44.96
N LEU A 180 2.80 -16.83 -43.89
CA LEU A 180 3.69 -18.00 -43.98
C LEU A 180 2.97 -19.22 -44.56
N ALA A 181 1.75 -19.51 -44.12
CA ALA A 181 0.97 -20.63 -44.65
C ALA A 181 0.70 -20.48 -46.17
N LEU A 182 0.40 -19.26 -46.63
CA LEU A 182 0.25 -18.96 -48.06
C LEU A 182 1.59 -19.14 -48.82
N GLN A 183 2.70 -18.72 -48.23
CA GLN A 183 4.02 -18.89 -48.82
C GLN A 183 4.42 -20.37 -48.91
N GLU A 184 4.19 -21.16 -47.86
CA GLU A 184 4.40 -22.61 -47.84
C GLU A 184 3.56 -23.31 -48.90
N ALA A 185 2.27 -22.96 -49.02
CA ALA A 185 1.40 -23.50 -50.07
C ALA A 185 1.91 -23.16 -51.48
N SER A 186 2.40 -21.93 -51.69
CA SER A 186 2.98 -21.51 -52.98
C SER A 186 4.27 -22.28 -53.31
N VAL A 187 5.15 -22.48 -52.31
CA VAL A 187 6.38 -23.26 -52.49
C VAL A 187 6.06 -24.72 -52.79
N ASN A 188 5.13 -25.33 -52.05
CA ASN A 188 4.72 -26.71 -52.28
C ASN A 188 4.12 -26.90 -53.68
N SER A 189 3.35 -25.94 -54.19
CA SER A 189 2.87 -25.97 -55.57
C SER A 189 4.01 -25.96 -56.59
N LYS A 190 5.02 -25.10 -56.40
CA LYS A 190 6.18 -25.02 -57.30
C LYS A 190 7.05 -26.27 -57.26
N ILE A 191 7.14 -26.93 -56.11
CA ILE A 191 7.84 -28.22 -55.98
C ILE A 191 7.11 -29.29 -56.80
N GLY A 192 5.77 -29.34 -56.74
CA GLY A 192 4.99 -30.23 -57.59
C GLY A 192 5.23 -30.00 -59.08
N ASP A 193 5.29 -28.72 -59.50
CA ASP A 193 5.61 -28.38 -60.89
C ASP A 193 7.03 -28.83 -61.31
N LEU A 194 8.01 -28.72 -60.41
CA LEU A 194 9.39 -29.15 -60.66
C LEU A 194 9.47 -30.67 -60.85
N ASP A 195 8.81 -31.46 -60.01
CA ASP A 195 8.79 -32.92 -60.15
C ASP A 195 8.18 -33.36 -61.49
N ASP A 196 7.14 -32.67 -61.96
CA ASP A 196 6.54 -32.93 -63.27
C ASP A 196 7.44 -32.50 -64.44
N TRP A 197 8.19 -31.41 -64.28
CA TRP A 197 9.23 -31.01 -65.23
C TRP A 197 10.37 -32.02 -65.30
N GLU A 198 10.82 -32.57 -64.18
CA GLU A 198 11.85 -33.61 -64.15
C GLU A 198 11.39 -34.89 -64.85
N LYS A 199 10.15 -35.32 -64.64
CA LYS A 199 9.56 -36.47 -65.36
C LYS A 199 9.51 -36.22 -66.87
N LYS A 200 9.02 -35.06 -67.30
CA LYS A 200 8.97 -34.69 -68.72
C LYS A 200 10.37 -34.67 -69.34
N LYS A 201 11.36 -34.13 -68.61
CA LYS A 201 12.76 -34.11 -69.07
C LYS A 201 13.29 -35.54 -69.25
N ALA A 202 13.07 -36.43 -68.29
CA ALA A 202 13.48 -37.83 -68.40
C ALA A 202 12.81 -38.56 -69.59
N GLU A 203 11.53 -38.28 -69.86
CA GLU A 203 10.83 -38.81 -71.04
C GLU A 203 11.44 -38.30 -72.35
N PHE A 204 11.75 -37.00 -72.44
CA PHE A 204 12.42 -36.44 -73.62
C PHE A 204 13.81 -37.02 -73.82
N ASP A 205 14.62 -37.14 -72.76
CA ASP A 205 15.97 -37.72 -72.84
C ASP A 205 15.91 -39.18 -73.35
N LYS A 206 14.91 -39.95 -72.92
CA LYS A 206 14.65 -41.30 -73.43
C LYS A 206 14.29 -41.29 -74.92
N LEU A 207 13.41 -40.39 -75.35
CA LEU A 207 13.01 -40.26 -76.76
C LEU A 207 14.19 -39.87 -77.66
N TYR A 208 15.04 -38.94 -77.21
CA TYR A 208 16.27 -38.57 -77.92
C TYR A 208 17.25 -39.74 -78.02
N ALA A 209 17.46 -40.48 -76.93
CA ALA A 209 18.32 -41.67 -76.94
C ALA A 209 17.80 -42.75 -77.91
N SER A 210 16.48 -42.99 -77.94
CA SER A 210 15.89 -43.94 -78.88
C SER A 210 15.99 -43.48 -80.33
N SER A 211 15.77 -42.19 -80.61
CA SER A 211 15.85 -41.65 -81.97
C SER A 211 17.29 -41.67 -82.50
N ALA A 212 18.28 -41.33 -81.66
CA ALA A 212 19.69 -41.44 -82.05
C ALA A 212 20.10 -42.87 -82.38
N LEU A 213 19.63 -43.84 -81.60
CA LEU A 213 19.87 -45.27 -81.84
C LEU A 213 19.19 -45.76 -83.13
N GLU A 214 17.96 -45.32 -83.42
CA GLU A 214 17.25 -45.63 -84.67
C GLU A 214 18.04 -45.16 -85.90
N VAL A 215 18.52 -43.91 -85.90
CA VAL A 215 19.32 -43.36 -87.00
C VAL A 215 20.66 -44.09 -87.18
N GLU A 216 21.30 -44.53 -86.10
CA GLU A 216 22.53 -45.32 -86.19
C GLU A 216 22.26 -46.71 -86.80
N ASN A 217 21.16 -47.35 -86.40
CA ASN A 217 20.76 -48.63 -86.94
C ASN A 217 20.38 -48.53 -88.43
N GLU A 218 19.72 -47.45 -88.86
CA GLU A 218 19.42 -47.16 -90.27
C GLU A 218 20.70 -47.04 -91.11
N LYS A 219 21.69 -46.25 -90.65
CA LYS A 219 22.98 -46.15 -91.35
C LYS A 219 23.69 -47.49 -91.47
N ARG A 220 23.58 -48.34 -90.45
CA ARG A 220 24.23 -49.66 -90.43
C ARG A 220 23.56 -50.62 -91.41
N ILE A 221 22.24 -50.62 -91.49
CA ILE A 221 21.53 -51.47 -92.46
C ILE A 221 21.75 -50.98 -93.89
N ASP A 222 21.76 -49.67 -94.13
CA ASP A 222 22.07 -49.09 -95.45
C ASP A 222 23.46 -49.51 -95.93
N LYS A 223 24.45 -49.52 -95.03
CA LYS A 223 25.80 -49.99 -95.34
C LYS A 223 25.82 -51.47 -95.74
N LEU A 224 25.07 -52.32 -95.02
CA LEU A 224 24.97 -53.74 -95.34
C LEU A 224 24.27 -53.96 -96.70
N MET A 225 23.21 -53.20 -96.98
CA MET A 225 22.52 -53.23 -98.28
C MET A 225 23.42 -52.75 -99.43
N ALA A 226 24.21 -51.70 -99.20
CA ALA A 226 25.21 -51.24 -100.16
C ALA A 226 26.29 -52.30 -100.40
N GLN A 227 26.77 -52.98 -99.34
CA GLN A 227 27.71 -54.10 -99.48
C GLN A 227 27.11 -55.22 -100.32
N PHE A 228 25.85 -55.61 -100.04
CA PHE A 228 25.14 -56.61 -100.84
C PHE A 228 25.06 -56.21 -102.32
N ASN A 229 24.62 -54.98 -102.61
CA ASN A 229 24.49 -54.48 -103.98
C ASN A 229 25.86 -54.39 -104.71
N SER A 230 26.94 -54.13 -103.97
CA SER A 230 28.29 -54.04 -104.54
C SER A 230 28.83 -55.38 -105.03
N LEU A 231 28.36 -56.50 -104.48
CA LEU A 231 28.80 -57.84 -104.88
C LEU A 231 28.33 -58.19 -106.31
N ARG A 232 27.28 -57.50 -106.82
CA ARG A 232 26.73 -57.65 -108.17
C ARG A 232 26.51 -59.10 -108.57
N VAL A 233 25.90 -59.86 -107.67
CA VAL A 233 25.59 -61.27 -107.87
C VAL A 233 24.11 -61.40 -108.18
N ASP A 234 23.77 -62.22 -109.17
CA ASP A 234 22.40 -62.65 -109.38
C ASP A 234 22.14 -63.90 -108.53
N LEU A 235 21.31 -63.75 -107.50
CA LEU A 235 21.01 -64.86 -106.60
C LEU A 235 20.11 -65.93 -107.24
N THR A 236 19.52 -65.65 -108.41
CA THR A 236 18.71 -66.59 -109.17
C THR A 236 19.52 -67.57 -110.01
N VAL A 237 20.84 -67.37 -110.19
CA VAL A 237 21.66 -68.29 -110.99
C VAL A 237 23.03 -68.47 -110.37
N VAL A 238 23.48 -69.73 -110.25
CA VAL A 238 24.79 -70.07 -109.67
C VAL A 238 25.75 -70.45 -110.79
N ASN A 239 26.76 -69.62 -111.08
CA ASN A 239 27.85 -70.01 -111.97
C ASN A 239 28.87 -70.87 -111.21
N GLU A 240 28.82 -72.19 -111.38
CA GLU A 240 29.67 -73.13 -110.64
C GLU A 240 31.13 -73.13 -111.13
N CYS A 241 31.38 -72.60 -112.33
CA CYS A 241 32.69 -72.62 -112.96
C CYS A 241 33.53 -71.36 -112.70
N ASP A 242 32.88 -70.27 -112.27
CA ASP A 242 33.56 -69.05 -111.85
C ASP A 242 33.73 -69.04 -110.33
N LYS A 243 34.98 -69.25 -109.88
CA LYS A 243 35.33 -69.27 -108.46
C LYS A 243 35.15 -67.91 -107.79
N ASP A 244 35.37 -66.81 -108.52
CA ASP A 244 35.18 -65.46 -108.00
C ASP A 244 33.69 -65.15 -107.83
N TYR A 245 32.86 -65.56 -108.79
CA TYR A 245 31.40 -65.50 -108.66
C TYR A 245 30.89 -66.32 -107.48
N LEU A 246 31.37 -67.56 -107.30
CA LEU A 246 30.97 -68.41 -106.17
C LEU A 246 31.34 -67.79 -104.81
N TYR A 247 32.51 -67.15 -104.72
CA TYR A 247 32.93 -66.43 -103.53
C TYR A 247 31.97 -65.27 -103.23
N ARG A 248 31.74 -64.39 -104.22
CA ARG A 248 30.80 -63.26 -104.08
C ARG A 248 29.38 -63.72 -103.81
N TYR A 249 28.94 -64.85 -104.37
CA TYR A 249 27.61 -65.43 -104.16
C TYR A 249 27.41 -65.91 -102.72
N ASN A 250 28.39 -66.62 -102.14
CA ASN A 250 28.33 -67.04 -100.75
C ASN A 250 28.43 -65.86 -99.79
N GLU A 251 29.25 -64.85 -100.12
CA GLU A 251 29.32 -63.60 -99.38
C GLU A 251 27.98 -62.85 -99.42
N ALA A 252 27.34 -62.74 -100.60
CA ALA A 252 26.05 -62.09 -100.75
C ALA A 252 24.95 -62.78 -99.91
N LYS A 253 24.95 -64.12 -99.86
CA LYS A 253 24.04 -64.87 -98.98
C LYS A 253 24.31 -64.61 -97.50
N SER A 254 25.57 -64.55 -97.11
CA SER A 254 25.98 -64.26 -95.73
C SER A 254 25.55 -62.85 -95.31
N VAL A 255 25.81 -61.84 -96.16
CA VAL A 255 25.41 -60.45 -95.95
C VAL A 255 23.89 -60.33 -95.89
N LEU A 256 23.14 -60.99 -96.77
CA LEU A 256 21.68 -60.98 -96.74
C LEU A 256 21.10 -61.58 -95.46
N ASN A 257 21.69 -62.67 -94.96
CA ASN A 257 21.30 -63.25 -93.68
C ASN A 257 21.62 -62.32 -92.50
N HIS A 258 22.75 -61.59 -92.57
CA HIS A 258 23.10 -60.57 -91.58
C HIS A 258 22.08 -59.42 -91.58
N ILE A 259 21.70 -58.93 -92.77
CA ILE A 259 20.65 -57.91 -92.96
C ILE A 259 19.35 -58.40 -92.33
N ARG A 260 18.89 -59.63 -92.64
CA ARG A 260 17.66 -60.21 -92.06
C ARG A 260 17.69 -60.23 -90.54
N THR A 261 18.78 -60.73 -89.97
CA THR A 261 18.93 -60.87 -88.51
C THR A 261 18.98 -59.50 -87.83
N PHE A 262 19.65 -58.53 -88.45
CA PHE A 262 19.76 -57.17 -87.94
C PHE A 262 18.40 -56.45 -87.93
N ILE A 263 17.65 -56.54 -89.03
CA ILE A 263 16.31 -55.93 -89.15
C ILE A 263 15.35 -56.53 -88.11
N GLN A 264 15.38 -57.85 -87.91
CA GLN A 264 14.55 -58.52 -86.90
C GLN A 264 14.95 -58.14 -85.47
N LYS A 265 16.24 -58.05 -85.17
CA LYS A 265 16.75 -57.73 -83.83
C LYS A 265 16.39 -56.29 -83.39
N TYR A 266 16.38 -55.35 -84.34
CA TYR A 266 16.15 -53.92 -84.06
C TYR A 266 14.80 -53.40 -84.54
N GLU A 267 13.87 -54.29 -84.91
CA GLU A 267 12.51 -53.95 -85.36
C GLU A 267 12.48 -52.81 -86.40
N MET A 268 13.36 -52.90 -87.39
CA MET A 268 13.56 -51.83 -88.38
C MET A 268 12.30 -51.57 -89.24
N LYS A 269 12.26 -50.45 -89.96
CA LYS A 269 11.14 -50.09 -90.85
C LYS A 269 10.84 -51.18 -91.89
N GLN A 270 9.56 -51.30 -92.28
CA GLN A 270 9.06 -52.32 -93.22
C GLN A 270 9.78 -52.31 -94.57
N GLU A 271 10.28 -51.15 -95.02
CA GLU A 271 11.04 -50.98 -96.26
C GLU A 271 12.26 -51.92 -96.34
N TYR A 272 12.97 -52.09 -95.23
CA TYR A 272 14.13 -52.98 -95.14
C TYR A 272 13.75 -54.46 -95.20
N TYR A 273 12.58 -54.83 -94.68
CA TYR A 273 12.06 -56.20 -94.78
C TYR A 273 11.74 -56.57 -96.24
N PHE A 274 11.20 -55.64 -97.04
CA PHE A 274 10.95 -55.88 -98.46
C PHE A 274 12.23 -56.18 -99.24
N PHE A 275 13.34 -55.50 -98.91
CA PHE A 275 14.64 -55.78 -99.52
C PHE A 275 15.09 -57.22 -99.27
N VAL A 276 14.96 -57.70 -98.02
CA VAL A 276 15.32 -59.09 -97.68
C VAL A 276 14.41 -60.09 -98.40
N ILE A 277 13.09 -59.90 -98.34
CA ILE A 277 12.12 -60.80 -98.96
C ILE A 277 12.35 -60.91 -100.48
N SER A 278 12.58 -59.78 -101.16
CA SER A 278 12.83 -59.75 -102.59
C SER A 278 14.07 -60.58 -102.96
N ASN A 279 15.18 -60.42 -102.24
CA ASN A 279 16.43 -61.13 -102.55
C ASN A 279 16.43 -62.59 -102.04
N ASP A 280 15.71 -62.90 -100.96
CA ASP A 280 15.56 -64.28 -100.47
C ASP A 280 14.72 -65.14 -101.42
N SER A 281 13.69 -64.55 -102.00
CA SER A 281 12.87 -65.22 -103.02
C SER A 281 13.71 -65.63 -104.24
N GLN A 282 14.79 -64.88 -104.55
CA GLN A 282 15.70 -65.20 -105.64
C GLN A 282 16.59 -66.42 -105.32
N ILE A 283 17.03 -66.58 -104.07
CA ILE A 283 17.81 -67.75 -103.61
C ILE A 283 16.99 -69.03 -103.66
N THR A 284 15.71 -68.94 -103.30
CA THR A 284 14.82 -70.10 -103.14
C THR A 284 14.13 -70.50 -104.44
N SER A 285 13.84 -69.55 -105.34
CA SER A 285 12.95 -69.83 -106.48
C SER A 285 13.60 -70.59 -107.64
N GLN A 286 14.89 -70.46 -107.95
CA GLN A 286 15.50 -71.19 -109.09
C GLN A 286 17.02 -71.37 -108.91
N ASN A 287 17.53 -72.37 -108.18
CA ASN A 287 18.97 -72.69 -108.21
C ASN A 287 19.37 -73.37 -109.54
N ARG A 288 19.29 -72.64 -110.65
CA ARG A 288 19.86 -73.08 -111.93
C ARG A 288 21.36 -72.97 -111.79
N LYS A 289 22.02 -74.12 -111.69
CA LYS A 289 23.47 -74.25 -111.77
C LYS A 289 23.87 -74.16 -113.23
N ILE A 290 24.67 -73.17 -113.56
CA ILE A 290 25.20 -72.92 -114.90
C ILE A 290 26.71 -72.96 -114.83
N CYS A 291 27.34 -73.26 -115.95
CA CYS A 291 28.79 -73.17 -116.10
C CYS A 291 29.02 -72.34 -117.35
N PHE A 292 29.20 -71.04 -117.18
CA PHE A 292 29.77 -70.22 -118.26
C PHE A 292 31.28 -70.37 -118.13
N LYS A 293 31.88 -71.11 -119.07
CA LYS A 293 33.31 -70.99 -119.34
C LYS A 293 33.46 -69.78 -120.24
N ASP A 294 34.10 -68.73 -119.75
CA ASP A 294 34.91 -67.89 -120.62
C ASP A 294 36.18 -68.68 -120.99
#